data_AF-A0A8R7V1A6-F1
#
_entry.id   AF-A0A8R7V1A6-F1
#
_cell.length_a   1.000
_cell.length_b   1.000
_cell.length_c   1.000
_cell.angle_alpha   90.00
_cell.angle_beta   90.00
_cell.angle_gamma   90.00
#
_symmetry.space_group_name_H-M   'P 1'
#
loop_
_entity.id
_entity.type
_entity.pdbx_description
1 polymer ?
#
loop_
_entity_poly.entity_id
_entity_poly.type
_entity_poly.pdbx_seq_one_letter_code
_entity_poly.pdbx_strand_id
1 'polypeptide(L)'
;MQVKQDIKRIFPAPDIDSSFVHLGHPLVLPSKDRSAAYNFVYDKFKSKLSTYKANRLSHAARLTLIKSVFSSIPVYYMSNILFSKKFLAKLTTIIRNFWWTGIQDDQTTKSLCLRAWADVCIEKKIGGLGVRNLQAINQGLILSTAWILAKEPQSQLALILKAKYHHDTSIWRARPNKPKSAFWSAILKVKPLLISATICQIVDGASSIWSLPWFFGWETIYDHFIIQQQSFSYPAQVKDLWIPGQKNWNANLINSLFTPELANTILKNPIIKANGKDMLVWKLTPAGEFSSISAYKHCFNNLQLPPRQRISLLNQVWEDKQMAPRVQTFAWRLLREALPTGKRASRYSKHINENCSRCGLLEDEMHMLFLCPFSKAAWFCYPWFIKTESLAENYHSIPDMIRALITSQHPKINLTTLYTFLWCL
;
A
#
# COMPACT_ATOMS: atom_id res chain seq x y z
N MET A 1 -27.65 23.93 -29.80
CA MET A 1 -26.73 25.11 -29.90
C MET A 1 -27.31 26.34 -29.20
N GLN A 2 -28.61 26.62 -29.32
CA GLN A 2 -29.29 27.76 -28.68
C GLN A 2 -29.00 27.91 -27.17
N VAL A 3 -29.27 26.86 -26.37
CA VAL A 3 -29.07 26.87 -24.90
C VAL A 3 -27.63 27.22 -24.50
N LYS A 4 -26.63 26.78 -25.27
CA LYS A 4 -25.21 27.08 -24.99
C LYS A 4 -24.92 28.57 -25.22
N GLN A 5 -25.50 29.16 -26.25
CA GLN A 5 -25.35 30.59 -26.54
C GLN A 5 -26.12 31.43 -25.51
N ASP A 6 -27.30 31.01 -25.08
CA ASP A 6 -28.08 31.69 -24.05
C ASP A 6 -27.36 31.70 -22.69
N ILE A 7 -26.77 30.57 -22.28
CA ILE A 7 -25.94 30.50 -21.08
C ILE A 7 -24.71 31.40 -21.20
N LYS A 8 -24.05 31.45 -22.37
CA LYS A 8 -22.89 32.31 -22.59
C LYS A 8 -23.20 33.80 -22.54
N ARG A 9 -24.43 34.19 -22.90
CA ARG A 9 -24.89 35.59 -22.77
C ARG A 9 -25.03 36.01 -21.31
N ILE A 10 -25.42 35.09 -20.44
CA ILE A 10 -25.56 35.34 -18.99
C ILE A 10 -24.19 35.21 -18.29
N PHE A 11 -23.40 34.19 -18.65
CA PHE A 11 -22.09 33.89 -18.10
C PHE A 11 -21.05 33.82 -19.22
N PRO A 12 -20.33 34.93 -19.51
CA PRO A 12 -19.33 34.97 -20.55
C PRO A 12 -18.08 34.19 -20.12
N ALA A 13 -18.15 32.88 -20.26
CA ALA A 13 -17.06 31.94 -20.00
C ALA A 13 -16.54 31.35 -21.32
N PRO A 14 -15.21 31.20 -21.48
CA PRO A 14 -14.63 30.54 -22.64
C PRO A 14 -15.06 29.06 -22.71
N ASP A 15 -15.12 28.52 -23.92
CA ASP A 15 -15.42 27.11 -24.11
C ASP A 15 -14.29 26.24 -23.57
N ILE A 16 -14.67 25.24 -22.79
CA ILE A 16 -13.74 24.23 -22.26
C ILE A 16 -13.68 23.09 -23.28
N ASP A 17 -12.50 22.85 -23.84
CA ASP A 17 -12.24 21.70 -24.71
C ASP A 17 -11.75 20.48 -23.92
N SER A 18 -11.57 19.35 -24.60
CA SER A 18 -11.09 18.11 -23.99
C SER A 18 -9.63 18.15 -23.51
N SER A 19 -8.87 19.16 -23.92
CA SER A 19 -7.48 19.38 -23.53
C SER A 19 -7.33 20.35 -22.35
N PHE A 20 -8.43 20.96 -21.90
CA PHE A 20 -8.40 21.95 -20.84
C PHE A 20 -7.86 21.36 -19.52
N VAL A 21 -6.78 21.98 -19.04
CA VAL A 21 -6.09 21.63 -17.80
C VAL A 21 -6.22 22.77 -16.80
N HIS A 22 -6.60 22.44 -15.58
CA HIS A 22 -6.61 23.38 -14.46
C HIS A 22 -5.74 22.84 -13.32
N LEU A 23 -4.78 23.65 -12.87
CA LEU A 23 -3.79 23.27 -11.85
C LEU A 23 -3.07 21.93 -12.16
N GLY A 24 -2.89 21.61 -13.44
CA GLY A 24 -2.28 20.36 -13.89
C GLY A 24 -3.22 19.17 -13.99
N HIS A 25 -4.50 19.29 -13.61
CA HIS A 25 -5.53 18.25 -13.80
C HIS A 25 -6.37 18.49 -15.06
N PRO A 26 -6.59 17.47 -15.91
CA PRO A 26 -7.58 17.53 -16.97
C PRO A 26 -8.98 17.65 -16.36
N LEU A 27 -9.74 18.70 -16.70
CA LEU A 27 -11.11 18.87 -16.20
C LEU A 27 -12.12 18.01 -16.96
N VAL A 28 -11.91 17.86 -18.27
CA VAL A 28 -12.78 17.07 -19.14
C VAL A 28 -12.20 15.66 -19.25
N LEU A 29 -12.82 14.71 -18.55
CA LEU A 29 -12.40 13.31 -18.56
C LEU A 29 -13.21 12.50 -19.59
N PRO A 30 -12.55 11.71 -20.45
CA PRO A 30 -13.24 10.83 -21.39
C PRO A 30 -14.14 9.84 -20.64
N SER A 31 -15.37 9.66 -21.14
CA SER A 31 -16.37 8.77 -20.51
C SER A 31 -15.95 7.29 -20.56
N LYS A 32 -15.30 6.87 -21.66
CA LYS A 32 -14.84 5.49 -21.90
C LYS A 32 -13.52 5.16 -21.18
N ASP A 33 -12.51 6.02 -21.29
CA ASP A 33 -11.22 5.84 -20.63
C ASP A 33 -10.72 7.12 -19.96
N ARG A 34 -11.07 7.28 -18.69
CA ARG A 34 -10.59 8.39 -17.85
C ARG A 34 -9.07 8.39 -17.69
N SER A 35 -8.40 7.25 -17.87
CA SER A 35 -6.95 7.13 -17.70
C SER A 35 -6.21 7.77 -18.87
N ALA A 36 -6.83 7.86 -20.05
CA ALA A 36 -6.23 8.46 -21.24
C ALA A 36 -5.87 9.93 -21.00
N ALA A 37 -6.67 10.65 -20.22
CA ALA A 37 -6.40 12.03 -19.82
C ALA A 37 -5.10 12.18 -19.00
N TYR A 38 -4.60 11.09 -18.41
CA TYR A 38 -3.40 11.07 -17.58
C TYR A 38 -2.19 10.43 -18.28
N ASN A 39 -2.25 10.21 -19.60
CA ASN A 39 -1.10 9.68 -20.35
C ASN A 39 0.17 10.55 -20.18
N PHE A 40 0.02 11.86 -19.99
CA PHE A 40 1.15 12.75 -19.67
C PHE A 40 1.89 12.35 -18.38
N VAL A 41 1.23 11.69 -17.41
CA VAL A 41 1.87 11.16 -16.19
C VAL A 41 2.79 9.99 -16.55
N TYR A 42 2.37 9.15 -17.48
CA TYR A 42 3.21 8.08 -18.01
C TYR A 42 4.43 8.65 -18.77
N ASP A 43 4.24 9.72 -19.53
CA ASP A 43 5.35 10.41 -20.21
C ASP A 43 6.32 11.08 -19.23
N LYS A 44 5.80 11.61 -18.10
CA LYS A 44 6.65 12.08 -16.98
C LYS A 44 7.49 10.96 -16.39
N PHE A 45 6.96 9.74 -16.28
CA PHE A 45 7.77 8.59 -15.82
C PHE A 45 8.87 8.24 -16.82
N LYS A 46 8.53 8.19 -18.11
CA LYS A 46 9.50 7.87 -19.18
C LYS A 46 10.62 8.91 -19.30
N SER A 47 10.26 10.19 -19.31
CA SER A 47 11.24 11.29 -19.41
C SER A 47 12.22 11.30 -18.24
N LYS A 48 11.78 10.93 -17.03
CA LYS A 48 12.71 10.80 -15.89
C LYS A 48 13.74 9.69 -16.11
N LEU A 49 13.39 8.58 -16.74
CA LEU A 49 14.37 7.54 -17.02
C LEU A 49 15.50 8.07 -17.91
N SER A 50 15.18 8.72 -19.04
CA SER A 50 16.21 9.22 -19.95
C SER A 50 17.15 10.25 -19.30
N THR A 51 16.67 11.08 -18.38
CA THR A 51 17.50 12.08 -17.69
C THR A 51 18.61 11.47 -16.83
N TYR A 52 18.39 10.34 -16.17
CA TYR A 52 19.24 9.92 -15.05
C TYR A 52 20.50 9.10 -15.42
N LYS A 53 20.93 9.02 -16.69
CA LYS A 53 21.99 8.08 -17.15
C LYS A 53 21.82 6.71 -16.47
N ALA A 54 20.58 6.22 -16.46
CA ALA A 54 20.12 5.35 -15.38
C ALA A 54 20.77 3.95 -15.37
N ASN A 55 21.49 3.60 -16.44
CA ASN A 55 22.33 2.40 -16.57
C ASN A 55 23.61 2.45 -15.73
N ARG A 56 24.09 3.64 -15.34
CA ARG A 56 25.28 3.79 -14.48
C ARG A 56 24.94 3.74 -12.98
N LEU A 57 23.66 3.64 -12.63
CA LEU A 57 23.21 3.65 -11.26
C LEU A 57 23.29 2.26 -10.63
N SER A 58 23.85 2.18 -9.44
CA SER A 58 23.75 1.00 -8.58
C SER A 58 22.28 0.73 -8.21
N HIS A 59 21.96 -0.52 -7.85
CA HIS A 59 20.60 -0.84 -7.37
C HIS A 59 20.18 0.05 -6.19
N ALA A 60 21.09 0.36 -5.26
CA ALA A 60 20.77 1.27 -4.16
C ALA A 60 20.35 2.67 -4.64
N ALA A 61 21.07 3.23 -5.62
CA ALA A 61 20.72 4.53 -6.20
C ALA A 61 19.37 4.48 -6.96
N ARG A 62 19.11 3.39 -7.70
CA ARG A 62 17.80 3.16 -8.33
C ARG A 62 16.67 3.07 -7.31
N LEU A 63 16.88 2.37 -6.19
CA LEU A 63 15.90 2.28 -5.10
C LEU A 63 15.54 3.66 -4.56
N THR A 64 16.57 4.48 -4.33
CA THR A 64 16.40 5.84 -3.82
C THR A 64 15.57 6.68 -4.78
N LEU A 65 15.88 6.68 -6.08
CA LEU A 65 15.10 7.41 -7.10
C LEU A 65 13.66 6.91 -7.21
N ILE A 66 13.42 5.60 -7.09
CA ILE A 66 12.07 5.04 -7.07
C ILE A 66 11.26 5.60 -5.91
N LYS A 67 11.86 5.69 -4.73
CA LYS A 67 11.20 6.16 -3.52
C LYS A 67 11.00 7.68 -3.47
N SER A 68 11.95 8.47 -3.97
CA SER A 68 11.88 9.93 -3.90
C SER A 68 11.18 10.55 -5.12
N VAL A 69 11.45 10.06 -6.32
CA VAL A 69 10.98 10.65 -7.58
C VAL A 69 9.75 9.91 -8.11
N PHE A 70 9.87 8.62 -8.41
CA PHE A 70 8.75 7.90 -9.05
C PHE A 70 7.52 7.78 -8.14
N SER A 71 7.74 7.66 -6.83
CA SER A 71 6.65 7.58 -5.86
C SER A 71 5.93 8.91 -5.64
N SER A 72 6.52 10.06 -6.01
CA SER A 72 5.93 11.38 -5.79
C SER A 72 5.18 11.92 -7.02
N ILE A 73 5.65 11.63 -8.24
CA ILE A 73 5.05 12.10 -9.50
C ILE A 73 3.52 11.90 -9.55
N PRO A 74 2.95 10.71 -9.24
CA PRO A 74 1.52 10.50 -9.42
C PRO A 74 0.67 10.97 -8.24
N VAL A 75 1.25 11.32 -7.09
CA VAL A 75 0.53 11.55 -5.82
C VAL A 75 -0.52 12.66 -5.95
N TYR A 76 -0.14 13.77 -6.57
CA TYR A 76 -1.04 14.91 -6.79
C TYR A 76 -2.26 14.55 -7.65
N TYR A 77 -2.11 13.60 -8.57
CA TYR A 77 -3.19 13.16 -9.44
C TYR A 77 -4.07 12.08 -8.77
N MET A 78 -3.40 11.16 -8.08
CA MET A 78 -4.02 10.06 -7.34
C MET A 78 -4.85 10.51 -6.13
N SER A 79 -4.64 11.72 -5.61
CA SER A 79 -5.46 12.27 -4.52
C SER A 79 -6.89 12.62 -4.95
N ASN A 80 -7.14 12.82 -6.25
CA ASN A 80 -8.44 13.24 -6.77
C ASN A 80 -9.17 12.14 -7.52
N ILE A 81 -8.45 11.19 -8.13
CA ILE A 81 -9.06 10.11 -8.90
C ILE A 81 -8.41 8.77 -8.66
N LEU A 82 -9.18 7.69 -8.83
CA LEU A 82 -8.63 6.34 -8.94
C LEU A 82 -8.26 6.06 -10.40
N PHE A 83 -6.97 5.88 -10.66
CA PHE A 83 -6.48 5.37 -11.92
C PHE A 83 -6.96 3.94 -12.18
N SER A 84 -7.11 3.58 -13.46
CA SER A 84 -7.41 2.20 -13.81
C SER A 84 -6.27 1.27 -13.41
N LYS A 85 -6.61 0.03 -13.03
CA LYS A 85 -5.60 -1.02 -12.75
C LYS A 85 -4.62 -1.19 -13.92
N LYS A 86 -5.12 -1.09 -15.17
CA LYS A 86 -4.31 -1.17 -16.39
C LYS A 86 -3.27 -0.04 -16.45
N PHE A 87 -3.66 1.20 -16.15
CA PHE A 87 -2.74 2.34 -16.15
C PHE A 87 -1.70 2.26 -15.02
N LEU A 88 -2.13 1.89 -13.81
CA LEU A 88 -1.22 1.66 -12.69
C LEU A 88 -0.22 0.54 -12.97
N ALA A 89 -0.66 -0.53 -13.65
CA ALA A 89 0.23 -1.61 -14.09
C ALA A 89 1.27 -1.10 -15.10
N LYS A 90 0.89 -0.25 -16.07
CA LYS A 90 1.85 0.38 -17.00
C LYS A 90 2.94 1.18 -16.26
N LEU A 91 2.55 2.02 -15.29
CA LEU A 91 3.51 2.79 -14.47
C LEU A 91 4.39 1.87 -13.62
N THR A 92 3.80 0.83 -13.03
CA THR A 92 4.50 -0.17 -12.22
C THR A 92 5.52 -0.93 -13.05
N THR A 93 5.22 -1.26 -14.31
CA THR A 93 6.16 -1.91 -15.23
C THR A 93 7.39 -1.04 -15.46
N ILE A 94 7.23 0.28 -15.62
CA ILE A 94 8.37 1.20 -15.75
C ILE A 94 9.27 1.13 -14.51
N ILE A 95 8.68 1.29 -13.31
CA ILE A 95 9.44 1.25 -12.04
C ILE A 95 10.13 -0.11 -11.87
N ARG A 96 9.42 -1.20 -12.17
CA ARG A 96 9.91 -2.57 -12.02
C ARG A 96 11.08 -2.86 -12.96
N ASN A 97 10.95 -2.49 -14.23
CA ASN A 97 12.02 -2.70 -15.21
C ASN A 97 13.23 -1.83 -14.85
N PHE A 98 13.01 -0.58 -14.46
CA PHE A 98 14.07 0.30 -13.99
C PHE A 98 14.82 -0.30 -12.79
N TRP A 99 14.09 -0.85 -11.82
CA TRP A 99 14.69 -1.51 -10.65
C TRP A 99 15.61 -2.68 -11.05
N TRP A 100 15.13 -3.59 -11.90
CA TRP A 100 15.84 -4.84 -12.22
C TRP A 100 16.92 -4.67 -13.30
N THR A 101 16.56 -4.08 -14.44
CA THR A 101 17.41 -4.07 -15.64
C THR A 101 17.92 -2.69 -16.01
N GLY A 102 17.46 -1.62 -15.35
CA GLY A 102 17.79 -0.26 -15.74
C GLY A 102 17.03 0.14 -17.00
N ILE A 103 17.65 0.94 -17.86
CA ILE A 103 17.11 1.35 -19.16
C ILE A 103 17.74 0.45 -20.22
N GLN A 104 16.90 -0.30 -20.93
CA GLN A 104 17.35 -1.10 -22.05
C GLN A 104 17.11 -0.30 -23.34
N ASP A 105 18.11 -0.27 -24.22
CA ASP A 105 17.99 0.37 -25.54
C ASP A 105 17.05 -0.47 -26.44
N ASP A 106 17.06 -1.80 -26.27
CA ASP A 106 16.17 -2.72 -26.98
C ASP A 106 14.99 -3.20 -26.12
N GLN A 107 13.78 -2.90 -26.57
CA GLN A 107 12.51 -3.27 -25.91
C GLN A 107 12.16 -4.77 -26.01
N THR A 108 12.99 -5.56 -26.71
CA THR A 108 12.70 -6.96 -27.08
C THR A 108 13.16 -7.99 -26.02
N THR A 109 14.10 -7.62 -25.15
CA THR A 109 14.58 -8.53 -24.10
C THR A 109 13.65 -8.50 -22.89
N LYS A 110 13.14 -9.68 -22.49
CA LYS A 110 12.33 -9.80 -21.27
C LYS A 110 13.17 -9.36 -20.07
N SER A 111 12.70 -8.37 -19.32
CA SER A 111 13.39 -7.88 -18.14
C SER A 111 13.53 -8.99 -17.09
N LEU A 112 14.76 -9.21 -16.60
CA LEU A 112 15.08 -10.24 -15.61
C LEU A 112 14.50 -9.91 -14.22
N CYS A 113 13.21 -10.19 -14.04
CA CYS A 113 12.48 -9.89 -12.80
C CYS A 113 12.55 -11.06 -11.82
N LEU A 114 13.62 -11.10 -11.01
CA LEU A 114 13.95 -12.25 -10.15
C LEU A 114 13.01 -12.46 -8.95
N ARG A 115 12.21 -11.44 -8.59
CA ARG A 115 11.21 -11.52 -7.52
C ARG A 115 9.93 -10.82 -7.90
N ALA A 116 8.83 -11.29 -7.31
CA ALA A 116 7.52 -10.68 -7.48
C ALA A 116 7.55 -9.23 -6.98
N TRP A 117 6.91 -8.32 -7.73
CA TRP A 117 6.87 -6.91 -7.35
C TRP A 117 6.20 -6.67 -5.99
N ALA A 118 5.26 -7.55 -5.62
CA ALA A 118 4.64 -7.56 -4.31
C ALA A 118 5.68 -7.70 -3.17
N ASP A 119 6.73 -8.53 -3.34
CA ASP A 119 7.81 -8.69 -2.35
C ASP A 119 8.65 -7.44 -2.19
N VAL A 120 8.94 -6.79 -3.31
CA VAL A 120 9.71 -5.54 -3.34
C VAL A 120 8.94 -4.43 -2.59
N CYS A 121 7.62 -4.44 -2.65
CA CYS A 121 6.77 -3.45 -1.99
C CYS A 121 6.60 -3.65 -0.48
N ILE A 122 6.93 -4.82 0.06
CA ILE A 122 6.83 -5.11 1.50
C ILE A 122 7.75 -4.15 2.27
N GLU A 123 7.36 -3.78 3.49
CA GLU A 123 8.18 -2.93 4.36
C GLU A 123 9.52 -3.59 4.71
N LYS A 124 10.55 -2.75 4.92
CA LYS A 124 11.88 -3.23 5.36
C LYS A 124 11.82 -4.11 6.61
N LYS A 125 10.97 -3.74 7.59
CA LYS A 125 10.76 -4.48 8.85
C LYS A 125 10.22 -5.90 8.67
N ILE A 126 9.63 -6.20 7.52
CA ILE A 126 9.06 -7.51 7.17
C ILE A 126 9.87 -8.16 6.03
N GLY A 127 11.03 -7.59 5.68
CA GLY A 127 11.97 -8.15 4.72
C GLY A 127 11.78 -7.74 3.25
N GLY A 128 11.01 -6.69 2.97
CA GLY A 128 10.93 -6.08 1.63
C GLY A 128 11.86 -4.87 1.45
N LEU A 129 11.72 -4.16 0.34
CA LEU A 129 12.50 -2.94 0.08
C LEU A 129 11.76 -1.66 0.48
N GLY A 130 10.48 -1.74 0.83
CA GLY A 130 9.65 -0.59 1.21
C GLY A 130 9.34 0.33 0.03
N VAL A 131 9.27 -0.21 -1.19
CA VAL A 131 8.75 0.53 -2.35
C VAL A 131 7.23 0.63 -2.22
N ARG A 132 6.66 1.81 -2.41
CA ARG A 132 5.20 1.95 -2.25
C ARG A 132 4.48 1.37 -3.45
N ASN A 133 3.45 0.57 -3.21
CA ASN A 133 2.59 0.05 -4.26
C ASN A 133 1.66 1.17 -4.77
N LEU A 134 1.72 1.47 -6.07
CA LEU A 134 0.96 2.59 -6.66
C LEU A 134 -0.56 2.44 -6.53
N GLN A 135 -1.09 1.21 -6.58
CA GLN A 135 -2.52 0.97 -6.38
C GLN A 135 -2.94 1.24 -4.93
N ALA A 136 -2.15 0.74 -3.97
CA ALA A 136 -2.39 1.00 -2.55
C ALA A 136 -2.22 2.49 -2.19
N ILE A 137 -1.24 3.19 -2.78
CA ILE A 137 -1.12 4.66 -2.63
C ILE A 137 -2.39 5.34 -3.14
N ASN A 138 -2.82 5.00 -4.36
CA ASN A 138 -3.98 5.66 -4.95
C ASN A 138 -5.24 5.45 -4.12
N GLN A 139 -5.50 4.23 -3.65
CA GLN A 139 -6.61 3.94 -2.74
C GLN A 139 -6.45 4.64 -1.39
N GLY A 140 -5.26 4.64 -0.81
CA GLY A 140 -4.97 5.26 0.49
C GLY A 140 -5.14 6.78 0.50
N LEU A 141 -4.79 7.47 -0.60
CA LEU A 141 -4.99 8.92 -0.74
C LEU A 141 -6.49 9.28 -0.83
N ILE A 142 -7.26 8.51 -1.61
CA ILE A 142 -8.71 8.70 -1.70
C ILE A 142 -9.38 8.33 -0.38
N LEU A 143 -8.91 7.29 0.30
CA LEU A 143 -9.37 6.90 1.64
C LEU A 143 -9.10 8.00 2.68
N SER A 144 -7.94 8.64 2.61
CA SER A 144 -7.61 9.80 3.46
C SER A 144 -8.61 10.94 3.24
N THR A 145 -8.95 11.23 1.99
CA THR A 145 -9.93 12.25 1.66
C THR A 145 -11.34 11.86 2.12
N ALA A 146 -11.71 10.59 1.96
CA ALA A 146 -12.99 10.08 2.43
C ALA A 146 -13.13 10.15 3.96
N TRP A 147 -12.04 9.91 4.69
CA TRP A 147 -11.99 10.11 6.14
C TRP A 147 -12.22 11.57 6.53
N ILE A 148 -11.57 12.53 5.87
CA ILE A 148 -11.77 13.97 6.14
C ILE A 148 -13.24 14.35 5.92
N LEU A 149 -13.84 13.91 4.80
CA LEU A 149 -15.26 14.17 4.51
C LEU A 149 -16.21 13.56 5.56
N ALA A 150 -15.84 12.42 6.14
CA ALA A 150 -16.64 11.78 7.18
C ALA A 150 -16.47 12.45 8.55
N LYS A 151 -15.26 12.91 8.89
CA LYS A 151 -14.94 13.58 10.15
C LYS A 151 -15.47 15.02 10.19
N GLU A 152 -15.45 15.72 9.07
CA GLU A 152 -15.84 17.13 8.95
C GLU A 152 -17.02 17.30 7.96
N PRO A 153 -18.24 16.88 8.35
CA PRO A 153 -19.41 16.92 7.48
C PRO A 153 -19.86 18.35 7.13
N GLN A 154 -19.39 19.35 7.88
CA GLN A 154 -19.68 20.78 7.67
C GLN A 154 -18.64 21.50 6.80
N SER A 155 -17.60 20.80 6.33
CA SER A 155 -16.66 21.39 5.36
C SER A 155 -17.40 21.74 4.07
N GLN A 156 -16.99 22.81 3.39
CA GLN A 156 -17.62 23.26 2.15
C GLN A 156 -17.70 22.15 1.10
N LEU A 157 -16.63 21.36 0.97
CA LEU A 157 -16.59 20.21 0.06
C LEU A 157 -17.62 19.14 0.46
N ALA A 158 -17.74 18.80 1.75
CA ALA A 158 -18.72 17.83 2.22
C ALA A 158 -20.16 18.32 1.97
N LEU A 159 -20.45 19.61 2.18
CA LEU A 159 -21.76 20.19 1.92
C LEU A 159 -22.12 20.16 0.42
N ILE A 160 -21.18 20.50 -0.46
CA ILE A 160 -21.37 20.44 -1.92
C ILE A 160 -21.63 18.98 -2.34
N LEU A 161 -20.85 18.02 -1.84
CA LEU A 161 -21.03 16.61 -2.17
C LEU A 161 -22.34 16.05 -1.62
N LYS A 162 -22.76 16.47 -0.43
CA LYS A 162 -24.05 16.11 0.15
C LYS A 162 -25.20 16.60 -0.73
N ALA A 163 -25.23 17.91 -1.02
CA ALA A 163 -26.26 18.51 -1.85
C ALA A 163 -26.34 17.85 -3.23
N LYS A 164 -25.18 17.53 -3.83
CA LYS A 164 -25.12 16.99 -5.18
C LYS A 164 -25.38 15.48 -5.28
N TYR A 165 -24.91 14.69 -4.32
CA TYR A 165 -24.85 13.23 -4.47
C TYR A 165 -25.60 12.44 -3.40
N HIS A 166 -25.86 13.00 -2.22
CA HIS A 166 -26.46 12.27 -1.10
C HIS A 166 -27.25 13.18 -0.17
N HIS A 167 -28.23 13.92 -0.73
CA HIS A 167 -29.01 14.94 0.00
C HIS A 167 -29.68 14.39 1.27
N ASP A 168 -30.31 13.22 1.17
CA ASP A 168 -31.08 12.61 2.27
C ASP A 168 -30.29 11.58 3.10
N THR A 169 -29.00 11.39 2.83
CA THR A 169 -28.23 10.32 3.49
C THR A 169 -26.87 10.81 3.96
N SER A 170 -26.25 10.05 4.87
CA SER A 170 -24.86 10.27 5.25
C SER A 170 -23.89 9.72 4.20
N ILE A 171 -22.63 10.15 4.26
CA ILE A 171 -21.55 9.61 3.42
C ILE A 171 -21.46 8.08 3.51
N TRP A 172 -21.76 7.52 4.68
CA TRP A 172 -21.73 6.09 4.98
C TRP A 172 -22.81 5.33 4.18
N ARG A 173 -24.01 5.90 4.06
CA ARG A 173 -25.15 5.32 3.32
C ARG A 173 -25.25 5.78 1.86
N ALA A 174 -24.36 6.68 1.43
CA ALA A 174 -24.41 7.23 0.08
C ALA A 174 -24.39 6.13 -1.01
N ARG A 175 -25.36 6.20 -1.93
CA ARG A 175 -25.57 5.21 -3.00
C ARG A 175 -24.81 5.59 -4.27
N PRO A 176 -24.42 4.62 -5.12
CA PRO A 176 -23.66 4.88 -6.33
C PRO A 176 -24.50 5.39 -7.52
N ASN A 177 -25.38 6.36 -7.28
CA ASN A 177 -26.28 6.93 -8.28
C ASN A 177 -25.52 7.62 -9.41
N LYS A 178 -26.09 7.60 -10.62
CA LYS A 178 -25.58 8.33 -11.80
C LYS A 178 -26.39 9.62 -11.99
N PRO A 179 -25.80 10.70 -12.51
CA PRO A 179 -24.39 10.86 -12.90
C PRO A 179 -23.47 11.11 -11.69
N LYS A 180 -22.21 10.64 -11.77
CA LYS A 180 -21.20 10.83 -10.72
C LYS A 180 -19.88 11.33 -11.30
N SER A 181 -19.25 12.29 -10.61
CA SER A 181 -17.92 12.78 -10.97
C SER A 181 -16.87 11.67 -10.79
N ALA A 182 -15.69 11.85 -11.38
CA ALA A 182 -14.58 10.92 -11.19
C ALA A 182 -14.13 10.84 -9.73
N PHE A 183 -14.07 11.99 -9.06
CA PHE A 183 -13.78 12.11 -7.63
C PHE A 183 -14.82 11.37 -6.77
N TRP A 184 -16.12 11.63 -6.95
CA TRP A 184 -17.14 10.96 -6.16
C TRP A 184 -17.19 9.44 -6.43
N SER A 185 -16.97 9.04 -7.70
CA SER A 185 -16.81 7.64 -8.05
C SER A 185 -15.64 6.98 -7.29
N ALA A 186 -14.55 7.71 -7.05
CA ALA A 186 -13.40 7.24 -6.31
C ALA A 186 -13.71 7.09 -4.81
N ILE A 187 -14.35 8.09 -4.20
CA ILE A 187 -14.80 8.04 -2.79
C ILE A 187 -15.72 6.85 -2.56
N LEU A 188 -16.74 6.66 -3.41
CA LEU A 188 -17.66 5.53 -3.30
C LEU A 188 -16.97 4.15 -3.43
N LYS A 189 -15.91 4.06 -4.24
CA LYS A 189 -15.12 2.81 -4.40
C LYS A 189 -14.29 2.47 -3.17
N VAL A 190 -13.80 3.46 -2.42
CA VAL A 190 -13.04 3.23 -1.18
C VAL A 190 -13.93 3.22 0.07
N LYS A 191 -15.21 3.60 -0.05
CA LYS A 191 -16.16 3.64 1.07
C LYS A 191 -16.20 2.33 1.90
N PRO A 192 -16.18 1.12 1.31
CA PRO A 192 -16.12 -0.12 2.11
C PRO A 192 -14.84 -0.22 2.96
N LEU A 193 -13.70 0.22 2.42
CA LEU A 193 -12.45 0.29 3.17
C LEU A 193 -12.54 1.29 4.32
N LEU A 194 -13.22 2.43 4.12
CA LEU A 194 -13.46 3.43 5.17
C LEU A 194 -14.32 2.87 6.30
N ILE A 195 -15.43 2.19 5.98
CA ILE A 195 -16.32 1.60 6.99
C ILE A 195 -15.58 0.55 7.82
N SER A 196 -14.87 -0.38 7.17
CA SER A 196 -14.08 -1.40 7.88
C SER A 196 -13.03 -0.81 8.83
N ALA A 197 -12.46 0.37 8.50
CA ALA A 197 -11.41 1.03 9.26
C ALA A 197 -11.92 2.03 10.32
N THR A 198 -13.22 2.28 10.39
CA THR A 198 -13.81 3.32 11.26
C THR A 198 -14.80 2.75 12.26
N ILE A 199 -14.85 3.30 13.47
CA ILE A 199 -15.95 3.12 14.44
C ILE A 199 -16.27 4.44 15.10
N CYS A 200 -17.54 4.67 15.45
CA CYS A 200 -17.89 5.72 16.37
C CYS A 200 -17.79 5.25 17.82
N GLN A 201 -16.99 5.94 18.61
CA GLN A 201 -16.88 5.79 20.04
C GLN A 201 -18.05 6.54 20.69
N ILE A 202 -18.87 5.82 21.46
CA ILE A 202 -20.12 6.34 22.03
C ILE A 202 -19.91 6.84 23.47
N VAL A 203 -20.25 8.10 23.71
CA VAL A 203 -20.08 8.83 24.97
C VAL A 203 -21.41 9.45 25.43
N ASP A 204 -22.03 10.30 24.62
CA ASP A 204 -23.32 10.93 24.89
C ASP A 204 -24.47 10.30 24.09
N GLY A 205 -24.14 9.46 23.10
CA GLY A 205 -25.11 8.74 22.29
C GLY A 205 -25.97 9.64 21.41
N ALA A 206 -25.54 10.89 21.19
CA ALA A 206 -26.24 11.82 20.31
C ALA A 206 -26.11 11.46 18.83
N SER A 207 -25.19 10.56 18.48
CA SER A 207 -25.03 10.04 17.13
C SER A 207 -26.28 9.32 16.64
N SER A 208 -26.56 9.45 15.33
CA SER A 208 -27.66 8.74 14.69
C SER A 208 -27.38 7.24 14.59
N ILE A 209 -28.36 6.42 14.96
CA ILE A 209 -28.31 4.96 14.81
C ILE A 209 -28.13 4.57 13.34
N TRP A 210 -28.83 5.28 12.45
CA TRP A 210 -29.04 4.90 11.06
C TRP A 210 -27.99 5.45 10.09
N SER A 211 -27.22 6.46 10.54
CA SER A 211 -26.37 7.26 9.67
C SER A 211 -24.87 7.15 9.96
N LEU A 212 -24.43 6.46 11.03
CA LEU A 212 -23.04 6.41 11.47
C LEU A 212 -22.61 4.99 11.86
N PRO A 213 -21.43 4.47 11.46
CA PRO A 213 -20.98 3.14 11.86
C PRO A 213 -20.51 3.10 13.33
N TRP A 214 -21.45 2.97 14.26
CA TRP A 214 -21.20 3.03 15.71
C TRP A 214 -20.92 1.68 16.39
N PHE A 215 -21.04 0.56 15.66
CA PHE A 215 -20.70 -0.78 16.15
C PHE A 215 -20.27 -1.71 15.01
N PHE A 216 -19.73 -2.89 15.34
CA PHE A 216 -19.34 -3.90 14.36
C PHE A 216 -20.56 -4.58 13.74
N GLY A 217 -20.66 -4.62 12.41
CA GLY A 217 -21.85 -5.15 11.71
C GLY A 217 -22.93 -4.09 11.42
N TRP A 218 -22.67 -2.81 11.69
CA TRP A 218 -23.61 -1.72 11.37
C TRP A 218 -24.06 -1.65 9.90
N GLU A 219 -23.24 -2.15 8.97
CA GLU A 219 -23.57 -2.17 7.54
C GLU A 219 -24.88 -2.91 7.26
N THR A 220 -25.11 -4.03 7.94
CA THR A 220 -26.28 -4.92 7.80
C THR A 220 -27.38 -4.64 8.82
N ILE A 221 -27.33 -3.51 9.55
CA ILE A 221 -28.32 -3.18 10.60
C ILE A 221 -29.78 -3.30 10.14
N TYR A 222 -30.07 -2.97 8.88
CA TYR A 222 -31.43 -3.06 8.32
C TYR A 222 -31.86 -4.50 8.03
N ASP A 223 -30.91 -5.39 7.70
CA ASP A 223 -31.20 -6.79 7.39
C ASP A 223 -31.62 -7.57 8.66
N HIS A 224 -31.23 -7.06 9.83
CA HIS A 224 -31.53 -7.63 11.13
C HIS A 224 -32.59 -6.86 11.91
N PHE A 225 -33.27 -5.90 11.27
CA PHE A 225 -34.25 -5.04 11.92
C PHE A 225 -35.63 -5.71 12.01
N ILE A 226 -36.20 -5.73 13.20
CA ILE A 226 -37.52 -6.32 13.47
C ILE A 226 -38.58 -5.21 13.44
N ILE A 227 -39.44 -5.26 12.43
CA ILE A 227 -40.52 -4.29 12.24
C ILE A 227 -41.53 -4.43 13.38
N GLN A 228 -41.78 -3.30 14.06
CA GLN A 228 -42.76 -3.18 15.14
C GLN A 228 -44.13 -2.75 14.60
N GLN A 229 -45.13 -2.76 15.49
CA GLN A 229 -46.48 -2.29 15.21
C GLN A 229 -46.52 -0.82 14.77
N GLN A 230 -47.59 -0.42 14.08
CA GLN A 230 -47.71 0.86 13.37
C GLN A 230 -47.61 2.12 14.26
N SER A 231 -47.88 1.99 15.56
CA SER A 231 -47.79 3.07 16.56
C SER A 231 -46.42 3.19 17.25
N PHE A 232 -45.46 2.32 16.89
CA PHE A 232 -44.17 2.28 17.55
C PHE A 232 -43.27 3.45 17.11
N SER A 233 -42.78 4.22 18.08
CA SER A 233 -41.79 5.27 17.84
C SER A 233 -40.38 4.67 17.80
N TYR A 234 -39.76 4.67 16.61
CA TYR A 234 -38.43 4.11 16.43
C TYR A 234 -37.33 5.04 16.98
N PRO A 235 -36.30 4.47 17.63
CA PRO A 235 -35.18 5.25 18.13
C PRO A 235 -34.39 5.89 16.99
N ALA A 236 -33.96 7.13 17.18
CA ALA A 236 -33.22 7.89 16.18
C ALA A 236 -31.72 8.01 16.53
N GLN A 237 -31.44 8.19 17.82
CA GLN A 237 -30.10 8.39 18.38
C GLN A 237 -29.67 7.18 19.21
N VAL A 238 -28.37 6.93 19.32
CA VAL A 238 -27.83 5.76 20.03
C VAL A 238 -28.26 5.76 21.50
N LYS A 239 -28.38 6.94 22.14
CA LYS A 239 -28.88 7.07 23.52
C LYS A 239 -30.32 6.62 23.71
N ASP A 240 -31.14 6.59 22.65
CA ASP A 240 -32.53 6.14 22.72
C ASP A 240 -32.61 4.61 22.94
N LEU A 241 -31.50 3.90 22.71
CA LEU A 241 -31.34 2.47 23.02
C LEU A 241 -30.89 2.23 24.47
N TRP A 242 -30.72 3.29 25.27
CA TRP A 242 -30.30 3.18 26.66
C TRP A 242 -31.50 3.07 27.60
N ILE A 243 -31.23 2.63 28.83
CA ILE A 243 -32.19 2.77 29.93
C ILE A 243 -32.32 4.27 30.21
N PRO A 244 -33.55 4.83 30.27
CA PRO A 244 -33.75 6.26 30.51
C PRO A 244 -32.98 6.76 31.75
N GLY A 245 -32.23 7.85 31.60
CA GLY A 245 -31.42 8.43 32.67
C GLY A 245 -30.12 7.68 32.99
N GLN A 246 -29.81 6.58 32.32
CA GLN A 246 -28.61 5.78 32.54
C GLN A 246 -27.79 5.62 31.26
N LYS A 247 -26.46 5.61 31.39
CA LYS A 247 -25.54 5.27 30.28
C LYS A 247 -25.39 3.75 30.10
N ASN A 248 -26.49 3.00 30.14
CA ASN A 248 -26.49 1.53 30.03
C ASN A 248 -27.48 1.09 28.95
N TRP A 249 -27.14 0.06 28.19
CA TRP A 249 -28.01 -0.48 27.16
C TRP A 249 -29.32 -1.03 27.74
N ASN A 250 -30.44 -0.75 27.07
CA ASN A 250 -31.73 -1.36 27.36
C ASN A 250 -31.85 -2.69 26.60
N ALA A 251 -31.48 -3.79 27.26
CA ALA A 251 -31.48 -5.12 26.65
C ALA A 251 -32.85 -5.54 26.09
N ASN A 252 -33.93 -5.20 26.79
CA ASN A 252 -35.29 -5.56 26.37
C ASN A 252 -35.67 -4.85 25.06
N LEU A 253 -35.38 -3.54 24.97
CA LEU A 253 -35.63 -2.76 23.77
C LEU A 253 -34.75 -3.19 22.59
N ILE A 254 -33.47 -3.49 22.83
CA ILE A 254 -32.55 -3.90 21.76
C ILE A 254 -32.95 -5.28 21.22
N ASN A 255 -33.31 -6.23 22.10
CA ASN A 255 -33.74 -7.56 21.70
C ASN A 255 -35.11 -7.56 20.99
N SER A 256 -35.97 -6.56 21.23
CA SER A 256 -37.22 -6.44 20.47
C SER A 256 -37.01 -5.84 19.08
N LEU A 257 -36.00 -4.98 18.90
CA LEU A 257 -35.74 -4.26 17.65
C LEU A 257 -34.80 -4.98 16.67
N PHE A 258 -33.94 -5.88 17.15
CA PHE A 258 -32.92 -6.52 16.34
C PHE A 258 -32.88 -8.04 16.56
N THR A 259 -32.45 -8.78 15.54
CA THR A 259 -32.24 -10.23 15.70
C THR A 259 -31.25 -10.53 16.83
N PRO A 260 -31.35 -11.70 17.50
CA PRO A 260 -30.51 -12.02 18.66
C PRO A 260 -28.99 -11.88 18.40
N GLU A 261 -28.54 -12.21 17.20
CA GLU A 261 -27.14 -12.09 16.78
C GLU A 261 -26.64 -10.63 16.81
N LEU A 262 -27.41 -9.72 16.20
CA LEU A 262 -27.05 -8.31 16.13
C LEU A 262 -27.24 -7.63 17.49
N ALA A 263 -28.33 -7.95 18.19
CA ALA A 263 -28.62 -7.45 19.53
C ALA A 263 -27.46 -7.75 20.50
N ASN A 264 -26.93 -8.99 20.51
CA ASN A 264 -25.78 -9.35 21.33
C ASN A 264 -24.53 -8.53 21.00
N THR A 265 -24.33 -8.20 19.72
CA THR A 265 -23.20 -7.38 19.27
C THR A 265 -23.35 -5.93 19.73
N ILE A 266 -24.56 -5.38 19.68
CA ILE A 266 -24.89 -4.04 20.19
C ILE A 266 -24.68 -3.98 21.71
N LEU A 267 -25.18 -4.96 22.46
CA LEU A 267 -25.09 -5.00 23.92
C LEU A 267 -23.64 -5.08 24.43
N LYS A 268 -22.76 -5.73 23.66
CA LYS A 268 -21.32 -5.81 23.96
C LYS A 268 -20.54 -4.54 23.58
N ASN A 269 -21.14 -3.61 22.82
CA ASN A 269 -20.47 -2.39 22.42
C ASN A 269 -20.26 -1.47 23.64
N PRO A 270 -19.02 -1.09 23.98
CA PRO A 270 -18.77 -0.33 25.20
C PRO A 270 -19.32 1.10 25.11
N ILE A 271 -20.03 1.53 26.17
CA ILE A 271 -20.44 2.94 26.37
C ILE A 271 -19.41 3.59 27.30
N ILE A 272 -18.88 4.74 26.91
CA ILE A 272 -17.90 5.45 27.72
C ILE A 272 -18.59 6.31 28.76
N LYS A 273 -18.20 6.11 30.01
CA LYS A 273 -18.77 6.80 31.18
C LYS A 273 -18.26 8.22 31.36
N ALA A 274 -17.30 8.66 30.55
CA ALA A 274 -16.82 10.03 30.56
C ALA A 274 -17.86 11.03 30.04
N ASN A 275 -17.60 12.31 30.27
CA ASN A 275 -18.33 13.42 29.67
C ASN A 275 -17.64 13.83 28.35
N GLY A 276 -18.44 14.09 27.32
CA GLY A 276 -17.93 14.42 26.00
C GLY A 276 -18.96 14.09 24.92
N LYS A 277 -18.59 14.38 23.67
CA LYS A 277 -19.39 14.04 22.49
C LYS A 277 -18.93 12.70 21.93
N ASP A 278 -19.83 12.01 21.23
CA ASP A 278 -19.45 10.88 20.38
C ASP A 278 -18.35 11.26 19.38
N MET A 279 -17.42 10.35 19.12
CA MET A 279 -16.25 10.62 18.27
C MET A 279 -16.01 9.52 17.23
N LEU A 280 -15.72 9.92 16.00
CA LEU A 280 -15.21 9.00 14.98
C LEU A 280 -13.75 8.62 15.27
N VAL A 281 -13.49 7.33 15.37
CA VAL A 281 -12.19 6.74 15.71
C VAL A 281 -11.67 5.90 14.56
N TRP A 282 -10.39 6.08 14.26
CA TRP A 282 -9.65 5.30 13.28
C TRP A 282 -9.09 4.03 13.91
N LYS A 283 -9.66 2.87 13.56
CA LYS A 283 -9.35 1.56 14.20
C LYS A 283 -7.91 1.08 13.98
N LEU A 284 -7.23 1.61 12.96
CA LEU A 284 -5.95 1.04 12.49
C LEU A 284 -4.74 1.60 13.23
N THR A 285 -4.96 2.42 14.25
CA THR A 285 -3.93 3.01 15.10
C THR A 285 -4.33 2.87 16.56
N PRO A 286 -3.39 2.56 17.48
CA PRO A 286 -3.71 2.44 18.90
C PRO A 286 -4.31 3.72 19.52
N ALA A 287 -3.86 4.89 19.05
CA ALA A 287 -4.36 6.19 19.50
C ALA A 287 -5.75 6.55 18.93
N GLY A 288 -6.28 5.77 17.99
CA GLY A 288 -7.55 6.10 17.33
C GLY A 288 -7.47 7.23 16.30
N GLU A 289 -6.26 7.73 16.00
CA GLU A 289 -6.03 8.87 15.12
C GLU A 289 -5.72 8.45 13.68
N PHE A 290 -6.30 9.18 12.73
CA PHE A 290 -6.03 8.92 11.33
C PHE A 290 -4.58 9.24 10.95
N SER A 291 -3.95 8.34 10.19
CA SER A 291 -2.69 8.62 9.51
C SER A 291 -2.68 8.06 8.10
N SER A 292 -2.12 8.81 7.15
CA SER A 292 -2.00 8.35 5.76
C SER A 292 -1.17 7.06 5.64
N ILE A 293 -0.23 6.81 6.57
CA ILE A 293 0.55 5.58 6.63
C ILE A 293 -0.34 4.38 6.96
N SER A 294 -1.19 4.49 7.99
CA SER A 294 -2.11 3.41 8.35
C SER A 294 -3.17 3.16 7.26
N ALA A 295 -3.66 4.21 6.60
CA ALA A 295 -4.54 4.10 5.45
C ALA A 295 -3.87 3.37 4.26
N TYR A 296 -2.61 3.69 3.95
CA TYR A 296 -1.83 2.96 2.94
C TYR A 296 -1.68 1.48 3.32
N LYS A 297 -1.32 1.18 4.58
CA LYS A 297 -1.19 -0.19 5.08
C LYS A 297 -2.47 -0.97 4.95
N HIS A 298 -3.62 -0.37 5.28
CA HIS A 298 -4.93 -0.96 5.09
C HIS A 298 -5.17 -1.36 3.64
N CYS A 299 -4.98 -0.41 2.72
CA CYS A 299 -5.18 -0.67 1.30
C CYS A 299 -4.20 -1.72 0.78
N PHE A 300 -2.93 -1.67 1.21
CA PHE A 300 -1.91 -2.62 0.78
C PHE A 300 -2.19 -4.05 1.26
N ASN A 301 -2.58 -4.22 2.53
CA ASN A 301 -2.91 -5.52 3.10
C ASN A 301 -4.13 -6.14 2.41
N ASN A 302 -5.15 -5.33 2.07
CA ASN A 302 -6.30 -5.78 1.29
C ASN A 302 -5.95 -6.21 -0.14
N LEU A 303 -4.77 -5.84 -0.65
CA LEU A 303 -4.27 -6.25 -1.97
C LEU A 303 -3.32 -7.46 -1.91
N GLN A 304 -2.83 -7.86 -0.73
CA GLN A 304 -1.89 -8.96 -0.56
C GLN A 304 -2.54 -10.20 0.09
N LEU A 305 -2.09 -11.37 -0.35
CA LEU A 305 -2.34 -12.68 0.26
C LEU A 305 -1.00 -13.23 0.81
N PRO A 306 -1.04 -14.27 1.67
CA PRO A 306 -0.91 -14.27 3.14
C PRO A 306 0.43 -13.72 3.67
N PRO A 307 0.63 -13.60 5.01
CA PRO A 307 1.88 -13.15 5.59
C PRO A 307 3.06 -14.02 5.17
N ARG A 308 4.14 -13.39 4.70
CA ARG A 308 5.39 -14.06 4.31
C ARG A 308 6.37 -14.07 5.48
N GLN A 309 7.20 -15.10 5.52
CA GLN A 309 8.17 -15.33 6.59
C GLN A 309 9.10 -14.12 6.78
N ARG A 310 9.21 -13.64 8.02
CA ARG A 310 10.19 -12.62 8.39
C ARG A 310 11.58 -13.23 8.36
N ILE A 311 12.52 -12.54 7.71
CA ILE A 311 13.94 -12.88 7.75
C ILE A 311 14.59 -11.94 8.76
N SER A 312 14.91 -12.45 9.96
CA SER A 312 15.48 -11.65 11.06
C SER A 312 16.79 -10.96 10.67
N LEU A 313 17.64 -11.63 9.88
CA LEU A 313 18.89 -11.07 9.36
C LEU A 313 18.70 -9.77 8.56
N LEU A 314 17.59 -9.64 7.81
CA LEU A 314 17.33 -8.41 7.05
C LEU A 314 17.09 -7.21 7.97
N ASN A 315 16.47 -7.40 9.13
CA ASN A 315 16.27 -6.31 10.08
C ASN A 315 17.62 -5.79 10.59
N GLN A 316 18.53 -6.69 10.94
CA GLN A 316 19.89 -6.34 11.35
C GLN A 316 20.63 -5.57 10.25
N VAL A 317 20.54 -6.03 8.99
CA VAL A 317 21.13 -5.36 7.82
C VAL A 317 20.58 -3.94 7.65
N TRP A 318 19.28 -3.73 7.86
CA TRP A 318 18.66 -2.41 7.71
C TRP A 318 18.93 -1.45 8.86
N GLU A 319 19.15 -1.98 10.06
CA GLU A 319 19.45 -1.21 11.28
C GLU A 319 20.92 -0.80 11.37
N ASP A 320 21.81 -1.53 10.69
CA ASP A 320 23.23 -1.19 10.60
C ASP A 320 23.47 0.08 9.77
N LYS A 321 23.81 1.16 10.48
CA LYS A 321 24.08 2.49 9.89
C LYS A 321 25.47 2.60 9.26
N GLN A 322 26.40 1.72 9.59
CA GLN A 322 27.75 1.72 9.02
C GLN A 322 27.77 1.04 7.64
N MET A 323 26.83 0.12 7.42
CA MET A 323 26.71 -0.59 6.15
C MET A 323 26.28 0.34 5.01
N ALA A 324 27.10 0.41 3.95
CA ALA A 324 26.79 1.22 2.78
C ALA A 324 25.46 0.76 2.11
N PRO A 325 24.62 1.68 1.60
CA PRO A 325 23.32 1.32 1.00
C PRO A 325 23.39 0.30 -0.14
N ARG A 326 24.49 0.30 -0.92
CA ARG A 326 24.75 -0.70 -1.98
C ARG A 326 24.91 -2.11 -1.42
N VAL A 327 25.57 -2.24 -0.27
CA VAL A 327 25.80 -3.50 0.43
C VAL A 327 24.49 -3.97 1.08
N GLN A 328 23.73 -3.07 1.72
CA GLN A 328 22.41 -3.43 2.27
C GLN A 328 21.45 -3.92 1.16
N THR A 329 21.47 -3.26 0.00
CA THR A 329 20.66 -3.64 -1.16
C THR A 329 21.10 -4.99 -1.74
N PHE A 330 22.41 -5.25 -1.78
CA PHE A 330 22.96 -6.55 -2.14
C PHE A 330 22.53 -7.63 -1.14
N ALA A 331 22.66 -7.40 0.17
CA ALA A 331 22.25 -8.31 1.22
C ALA A 331 20.77 -8.69 1.11
N TRP A 332 19.89 -7.72 0.79
CA TRP A 332 18.50 -8.01 0.48
C TRP A 332 18.34 -8.93 -0.72
N ARG A 333 19.07 -8.67 -1.81
CA ARG A 333 19.02 -9.53 -2.99
C ARG A 333 19.55 -10.93 -2.70
N LEU A 334 20.59 -11.06 -1.89
CA LEU A 334 21.14 -12.34 -1.49
C LEU A 334 20.14 -13.14 -0.63
N LEU A 335 19.69 -12.57 0.49
CA LEU A 335 18.77 -13.24 1.42
C LEU A 335 17.37 -13.49 0.85
N ARG A 336 16.99 -12.72 -0.17
CA ARG A 336 15.75 -12.94 -0.92
C ARG A 336 16.02 -13.65 -2.25
N GLU A 337 17.12 -14.36 -2.47
CA GLU A 337 17.33 -15.18 -3.69
C GLU A 337 17.02 -14.41 -5.00
N ALA A 338 17.41 -13.15 -5.02
CA ALA A 338 17.17 -12.19 -6.09
C ALA A 338 18.47 -11.72 -6.76
N LEU A 339 19.50 -12.57 -6.66
CA LEU A 339 20.73 -12.46 -7.45
C LEU A 339 20.57 -13.19 -8.79
N PRO A 340 21.15 -12.69 -9.89
CA PRO A 340 21.05 -13.32 -11.20
C PRO A 340 22.09 -14.44 -11.34
N THR A 341 22.08 -15.43 -10.44
CA THR A 341 22.96 -16.61 -10.55
C THR A 341 22.65 -17.38 -11.83
N GLY A 342 23.62 -18.07 -12.43
CA GLY A 342 23.45 -18.88 -13.63
C GLY A 342 22.23 -19.81 -13.52
N LYS A 343 22.12 -20.58 -12.43
CA LYS A 343 20.97 -21.48 -12.13
C LYS A 343 19.62 -20.77 -12.13
N ARG A 344 19.57 -19.49 -11.76
CA ARG A 344 18.33 -18.71 -11.72
C ARG A 344 18.05 -17.99 -13.03
N ALA A 345 19.08 -17.41 -13.62
CA ALA A 345 18.99 -16.61 -14.83
C ALA A 345 18.72 -17.47 -16.07
N SER A 346 19.24 -18.71 -16.12
CA SER A 346 18.97 -19.69 -17.18
C SER A 346 17.47 -19.99 -17.35
N ARG A 347 16.68 -19.89 -16.28
CA ARG A 347 15.21 -20.04 -16.30
C ARG A 347 14.50 -18.98 -17.15
N TYR A 348 15.14 -17.84 -17.40
CA TYR A 348 14.57 -16.74 -18.17
C TYR A 348 15.03 -16.73 -19.64
N SER A 349 16.16 -17.38 -19.94
CA SER A 349 16.70 -17.46 -21.29
C SER A 349 17.62 -18.66 -21.45
N LYS A 350 17.39 -19.45 -22.49
CA LYS A 350 18.25 -20.57 -22.91
C LYS A 350 19.68 -20.16 -23.28
N HIS A 351 19.92 -18.87 -23.50
CA HIS A 351 21.25 -18.33 -23.85
C HIS A 351 22.12 -18.06 -22.62
N ILE A 352 21.57 -18.18 -21.40
CA ILE A 352 22.31 -17.99 -20.16
C ILE A 352 22.73 -19.37 -19.64
N ASN A 353 24.03 -19.58 -19.53
CA ASN A 353 24.59 -20.81 -18.96
C ASN A 353 24.26 -20.89 -17.46
N GLU A 354 23.85 -22.07 -16.99
CA GLU A 354 23.59 -22.30 -15.57
C GLU A 354 24.84 -22.60 -14.75
N ASN A 355 25.95 -22.89 -15.43
CA ASN A 355 27.22 -23.23 -14.82
C ASN A 355 28.11 -22.00 -14.62
N CYS A 356 28.92 -22.05 -13.56
CA CYS A 356 29.87 -21.02 -13.18
C CYS A 356 30.94 -20.87 -14.25
N SER A 357 31.14 -19.65 -14.72
CA SER A 357 32.17 -19.30 -15.70
C SER A 357 33.61 -19.60 -15.25
N ARG A 358 33.84 -19.77 -13.95
CA ARG A 358 35.18 -20.01 -13.38
C ARG A 358 35.54 -21.49 -13.26
N CYS A 359 34.59 -22.35 -12.88
CA CYS A 359 34.87 -23.75 -12.58
C CYS A 359 33.91 -24.76 -13.22
N GLY A 360 32.91 -24.31 -13.97
CA GLY A 360 31.99 -25.19 -14.71
C GLY A 360 30.93 -25.92 -13.88
N LEU A 361 30.88 -25.73 -12.55
CA LEU A 361 29.83 -26.31 -11.69
C LEU A 361 28.57 -25.45 -11.68
N LEU A 362 27.43 -26.01 -11.25
CA LEU A 362 26.15 -25.28 -11.18
C LEU A 362 26.27 -24.00 -10.33
N GLU A 363 25.87 -22.86 -10.90
CA GLU A 363 26.03 -21.55 -10.27
C GLU A 363 24.78 -21.15 -9.45
N ASP A 364 24.81 -21.43 -8.15
CA ASP A 364 23.89 -20.84 -7.15
C ASP A 364 24.61 -19.96 -6.12
N GLU A 365 23.88 -19.34 -5.20
CA GLU A 365 24.48 -18.43 -4.21
C GLU A 365 25.49 -19.11 -3.30
N MET A 366 25.25 -20.36 -2.90
CA MET A 366 26.18 -21.12 -2.06
C MET A 366 27.46 -21.40 -2.83
N HIS A 367 27.33 -21.83 -4.09
CA HIS A 367 28.48 -22.02 -4.96
C HIS A 367 29.27 -20.73 -5.15
N MET A 368 28.61 -19.67 -5.62
CA MET A 368 29.25 -18.39 -5.92
C MET A 368 29.96 -17.78 -4.72
N LEU A 369 29.38 -17.85 -3.53
CA LEU A 369 29.92 -17.14 -2.37
C LEU A 369 30.82 -18.00 -1.48
N PHE A 370 30.70 -19.33 -1.51
CA PHE A 370 31.40 -20.19 -0.55
C PHE A 370 32.11 -21.40 -1.19
N LEU A 371 31.60 -21.98 -2.28
CA LEU A 371 32.10 -23.27 -2.78
C LEU A 371 32.90 -23.20 -4.09
N CYS A 372 32.83 -22.09 -4.82
CA CYS A 372 33.66 -21.88 -6.00
C CYS A 372 35.15 -21.85 -5.59
N PRO A 373 36.07 -22.49 -6.32
CA PRO A 373 37.51 -22.42 -6.02
C PRO A 373 38.04 -20.99 -5.82
N PHE A 374 37.52 -20.04 -6.60
CA PHE A 374 37.83 -18.61 -6.44
C PHE A 374 37.39 -18.07 -5.07
N SER A 375 36.14 -18.32 -4.68
CA SER A 375 35.57 -17.83 -3.44
C SER A 375 36.23 -18.50 -2.23
N LYS A 376 36.54 -19.80 -2.32
CA LYS A 376 37.33 -20.52 -1.31
C LYS A 376 38.69 -19.88 -1.10
N ALA A 377 39.40 -19.55 -2.18
CA ALA A 377 40.68 -18.86 -2.10
C ALA A 377 40.53 -17.50 -1.42
N ALA A 378 39.52 -16.71 -1.80
CA ALA A 378 39.27 -15.40 -1.19
C ALA A 378 38.92 -15.48 0.31
N TRP A 379 38.18 -16.51 0.73
CA TRP A 379 37.90 -16.80 2.13
C TRP A 379 39.13 -17.29 2.91
N PHE A 380 40.09 -17.93 2.24
CA PHE A 380 41.32 -18.39 2.88
C PHE A 380 42.37 -17.26 3.02
N CYS A 381 42.27 -16.21 2.20
CA CYS A 381 43.16 -15.05 2.29
C CYS A 381 42.94 -14.22 3.58
N TYR A 382 43.95 -13.41 3.93
CA TYR A 382 43.83 -12.38 4.96
C TYR A 382 42.66 -11.43 4.63
N PRO A 383 41.81 -11.06 5.61
CA PRO A 383 41.92 -11.30 7.04
C PRO A 383 41.11 -12.50 7.57
N TRP A 384 40.56 -13.35 6.70
CA TRP A 384 39.52 -14.32 7.08
C TRP A 384 40.08 -15.68 7.49
N PHE A 385 41.00 -16.26 6.71
CA PHE A 385 41.59 -17.58 6.96
C PHE A 385 40.55 -18.71 7.19
N ILE A 386 39.39 -18.63 6.53
CA ILE A 386 38.28 -19.57 6.69
C ILE A 386 38.26 -20.59 5.56
N LYS A 387 38.18 -21.86 5.94
CA LYS A 387 37.89 -22.97 5.02
C LYS A 387 36.38 -23.16 4.93
N THR A 388 35.78 -22.60 3.89
CA THR A 388 34.31 -22.61 3.70
C THR A 388 33.72 -23.99 3.41
N GLU A 389 34.53 -24.94 2.92
CA GLU A 389 34.12 -26.33 2.68
C GLU A 389 33.63 -27.00 3.97
N SER A 390 34.40 -26.88 5.04
CA SER A 390 34.08 -27.46 6.35
C SER A 390 32.82 -26.85 6.99
N LEU A 391 32.51 -25.60 6.65
CA LEU A 391 31.26 -24.96 7.09
C LEU A 391 30.06 -25.45 6.26
N ALA A 392 30.26 -25.69 4.97
CA ALA A 392 29.19 -26.12 4.06
C ALA A 392 28.73 -27.57 4.31
N GLU A 393 29.55 -28.38 4.98
CA GLU A 393 29.14 -29.69 5.51
C GLU A 393 28.01 -29.57 6.55
N ASN A 394 28.02 -28.50 7.35
CA ASN A 394 27.08 -28.31 8.47
C ASN A 394 25.96 -27.31 8.17
N TYR A 395 26.14 -26.42 7.18
CA TYR A 395 25.18 -25.37 6.84
C TYR A 395 24.85 -25.35 5.34
N HIS A 396 23.61 -25.70 5.00
CA HIS A 396 23.16 -25.83 3.61
C HIS A 396 22.39 -24.61 3.09
N SER A 397 22.11 -23.62 3.93
CA SER A 397 21.39 -22.40 3.53
C SER A 397 22.25 -21.14 3.73
N ILE A 398 22.09 -20.16 2.84
CA ILE A 398 22.77 -18.86 2.96
C ILE A 398 22.50 -18.18 4.31
N PRO A 399 21.24 -18.09 4.80
CA PRO A 399 20.97 -17.51 6.12
C PRO A 399 21.66 -18.24 7.28
N ASP A 400 21.85 -19.56 7.20
CA ASP A 400 22.48 -20.34 8.26
C ASP A 400 24.01 -20.21 8.20
N MET A 401 24.58 -20.22 7.00
CA MET A 401 26.00 -19.93 6.77
C MET A 401 26.39 -18.55 7.30
N ILE A 402 25.59 -17.53 6.99
CA ILE A 402 25.83 -16.16 7.47
C ILE A 402 25.71 -16.09 9.00
N ARG A 403 24.71 -16.76 9.58
CA ARG A 403 24.57 -16.82 11.05
C ARG A 403 25.77 -17.48 11.70
N ALA A 404 26.21 -18.63 11.21
CA ALA A 404 27.36 -19.36 11.73
C ALA A 404 28.63 -18.49 11.72
N LEU A 405 28.89 -17.79 10.62
CA LEU A 405 30.03 -16.88 10.48
C LEU A 405 29.95 -15.71 11.45
N ILE A 406 28.77 -15.09 11.62
CA ILE A 406 28.59 -14.00 12.59
C ILE A 406 28.78 -14.51 14.04
N THR A 407 28.35 -15.74 14.34
CA THR A 407 28.49 -16.33 15.69
C THR A 407 29.87 -16.91 16.01
N SER A 408 30.73 -17.11 14.99
CA SER A 408 32.06 -17.73 15.11
C SER A 408 33.07 -16.97 15.98
N GLN A 409 32.70 -15.81 16.53
CA GLN A 409 33.57 -14.90 17.31
C GLN A 409 34.88 -14.49 16.60
N HIS A 410 34.96 -14.64 15.27
CA HIS A 410 36.14 -14.25 14.51
C HIS A 410 36.40 -12.74 14.62
N PRO A 411 37.62 -12.28 14.97
CA PRO A 411 37.90 -10.89 15.40
C PRO A 411 37.64 -9.84 14.31
N LYS A 412 37.58 -10.25 13.04
CA LYS A 412 37.36 -9.38 11.88
C LYS A 412 35.97 -9.52 11.25
N ILE A 413 35.19 -10.52 11.67
CA ILE A 413 33.83 -10.73 11.15
C ILE A 413 32.85 -9.98 12.04
N ASN A 414 32.16 -9.02 11.44
CA ASN A 414 30.90 -8.50 11.92
C ASN A 414 29.92 -8.42 10.74
N LEU A 415 28.68 -8.05 11.01
CA LEU A 415 27.63 -7.98 9.98
C LEU A 415 28.04 -7.12 8.77
N THR A 416 28.58 -5.92 9.01
CA THR A 416 29.02 -5.00 7.95
C THR A 416 30.20 -5.53 7.16
N THR A 417 31.25 -6.01 7.83
CA THR A 417 32.46 -6.50 7.14
C THR A 417 32.15 -7.75 6.33
N LEU A 418 31.31 -8.65 6.86
CA LEU A 418 30.86 -9.85 6.19
C LEU A 418 30.09 -9.54 4.89
N TYR A 419 29.01 -8.74 4.97
CA TYR A 419 28.24 -8.43 3.75
C TYR A 419 29.02 -7.57 2.76
N THR A 420 29.95 -6.74 3.24
CA THR A 420 30.83 -5.97 2.35
C THR A 420 31.78 -6.91 1.60
N PHE A 421 32.35 -7.90 2.27
CA PHE A 421 33.17 -8.92 1.63
C PHE A 421 32.38 -9.75 0.62
N LEU A 422 31.20 -10.25 1.01
CA LEU A 422 30.31 -10.98 0.11
C LEU A 422 29.85 -10.15 -1.09
N TRP A 423 29.79 -8.83 -0.97
CA TRP A 423 29.46 -7.94 -2.09
C TRP A 423 30.65 -7.72 -3.05
N CYS A 424 31.88 -7.88 -2.57
CA CYS A 424 33.09 -7.78 -3.37
C CYS A 424 33.40 -9.07 -4.15
N LEU A 425 32.99 -10.23 -3.61
CA LEU A 425 32.97 -11.51 -4.33
C LEU A 425 31.94 -11.48 -5.46
#